data_AF-A0A1Z8NPV6-F1
#
_entry.id   AF-A0A1Z8NPV6-F1
#
_cell.length_a   1.000
_cell.length_b   1.000
_cell.length_c   1.000
_cell.angle_alpha   90.00
_cell.angle_beta   90.00
_cell.angle_gamma   90.00
#
_symmetry.space_group_name_H-M   'P 1'
#
loop_
_entity.id
_entity.type
_entity.pdbx_description
1 polymer ?
#
loop_
_entity_poly.entity_id
_entity_poly.type
_entity_poly.pdbx_seq_one_letter_code
_entity_poly.pdbx_strand_id
1 'polypeptide(L)' 'MVVATPTKPLQPKLVPQRRLPRFGFHTHCERVNGRAAMLGFFALLAAEHWLGHGLLVWP' A
#
# COMPACT_ATOMS: atom_id res chain seq x y z
N MET A 1 3.68 -4.13 59.38
CA MET A 1 3.74 -4.76 58.05
C MET A 1 2.87 -3.94 57.11
N VAL A 2 3.45 -3.24 56.13
CA VAL A 2 2.72 -2.39 55.18
C VAL A 2 2.22 -3.27 54.04
N VAL A 3 0.89 -3.37 53.89
CA VAL A 3 0.25 -4.16 52.83
C VAL A 3 0.34 -3.38 51.53
N ALA A 4 1.09 -3.89 50.55
CA ALA A 4 1.15 -3.31 49.21
C ALA A 4 -0.14 -3.64 48.46
N THR A 5 -0.98 -2.64 48.20
CA THR A 5 -2.17 -2.79 47.36
C THR A 5 -1.74 -3.02 45.91
N PRO A 6 -2.17 -4.10 45.23
CA PRO A 6 -1.81 -4.33 43.84
C PRO A 6 -2.50 -3.28 42.95
N THR A 7 -1.72 -2.33 42.42
CA THR A 7 -2.21 -1.32 41.49
C THR A 7 -2.56 -2.00 40.17
N LYS A 8 -3.86 -2.07 39.86
CA LYS A 8 -4.36 -2.55 38.57
C LYS A 8 -3.83 -1.63 37.46
N PRO A 9 -3.15 -2.14 36.43
CA PRO A 9 -2.68 -1.30 35.33
C PRO A 9 -3.87 -0.64 34.64
N LEU A 10 -3.74 0.65 34.34
CA LEU A 10 -4.75 1.45 33.65
C LEU A 10 -4.98 0.84 32.26
N GLN A 11 -6.12 0.17 32.08
CA GLN A 11 -6.49 -0.39 30.78
C GLN A 11 -7.02 0.76 29.89
N PRO A 12 -6.41 1.00 28.72
CA PRO A 12 -6.91 2.02 27.79
C PRO A 12 -8.28 1.58 27.27
N LYS A 13 -9.32 2.37 27.60
CA LYS A 13 -10.73 2.07 27.30
C LYS A 13 -11.11 2.20 25.82
N LEU A 14 -10.21 2.70 24.98
CA LEU A 14 -10.48 3.04 23.59
C LEU A 14 -9.50 2.30 22.68
N VAL A 15 -9.86 1.11 22.23
CA VAL A 15 -9.22 0.47 21.09
C VAL A 15 -9.60 1.29 19.85
N PRO A 16 -8.66 1.93 19.14
CA PRO A 16 -8.99 2.70 17.94
C PRO A 16 -9.62 1.75 16.93
N GLN A 17 -10.88 1.99 16.59
CA GLN A 17 -11.54 1.27 15.52
C GLN A 17 -10.83 1.67 14.21
N ARG A 18 -10.06 0.74 13.61
CA ARG A 18 -9.46 0.91 12.29
C ARG A 18 -10.58 1.06 11.26
N ARG A 19 -11.07 2.28 11.08
CA ARG A 19 -11.92 2.66 9.95
C ARG A 19 -11.03 2.69 8.72
N LEU A 20 -11.46 2.03 7.64
CA LEU A 20 -10.75 2.10 6.36
C LEU A 20 -10.70 3.57 5.93
N PRO A 21 -9.50 4.14 5.65
CA PRO A 21 -9.39 5.53 5.22
C PRO A 21 -10.20 5.76 3.93
N ARG A 22 -10.97 6.85 3.88
CA ARG A 22 -11.75 7.24 2.68
C ARG A 22 -10.84 7.59 1.49
N PHE A 23 -9.60 7.98 1.76
CA PHE A 23 -8.59 8.40 0.79
C PHE A 23 -7.30 7.61 1.01
N GLY A 24 -6.70 7.11 -0.09
CA GLY A 24 -5.45 6.34 -0.07
C GLY A 24 -5.50 5.09 -0.96
N PHE A 25 -4.65 4.11 -0.65
CA PHE A 25 -4.64 2.80 -1.31
C PHE A 25 -5.88 1.99 -0.89
N HIS A 26 -7.01 2.28 -1.54
CA HIS A 26 -8.22 1.49 -1.42
C HIS A 26 -8.14 0.29 -2.36
N THR A 27 -8.71 -0.86 -1.97
CA THR A 27 -8.60 -2.11 -2.74
C THR A 27 -9.05 -1.98 -4.19
N HIS A 28 -10.06 -1.15 -4.47
CA HIS A 28 -10.48 -0.87 -5.85
C HIS A 28 -9.42 -0.08 -6.64
N CYS A 29 -8.83 0.96 -6.04
CA CYS A 29 -7.79 1.76 -6.68
C CYS A 29 -6.52 0.93 -6.92
N GLU A 30 -6.12 0.10 -5.96
CA GLU A 30 -4.97 -0.81 -6.11
C GLU A 30 -5.17 -1.80 -7.27
N ARG A 31 -6.38 -2.37 -7.40
CA ARG A 31 -6.70 -3.30 -8.51
C ARG A 31 -6.68 -2.60 -9.86
N VAL A 32 -7.25 -1.39 -9.96
CA VAL A 32 -7.27 -0.61 -11.21
C VAL A 32 -5.86 -0.17 -11.59
N ASN A 33 -5.09 0.37 -10.63
CA ASN A 33 -3.72 0.80 -10.86
C ASN A 33 -2.81 -0.38 -11.24
N GLY A 34 -2.97 -1.53 -10.59
CA GLY A 34 -2.24 -2.75 -10.94
C GLY A 34 -2.53 -3.23 -12.36
N ARG A 35 -3.79 -3.19 -12.79
CA ARG A 35 -4.16 -3.53 -14.18
C ARG A 35 -3.60 -2.53 -15.19
N ALA A 36 -3.69 -1.24 -14.89
CA ALA A 36 -3.11 -0.20 -15.73
C ALA A 36 -1.58 -0.37 -15.87
N ALA A 37 -0.90 -0.74 -14.78
CA ALA A 37 0.54 -1.03 -14.81
C ALA A 37 0.87 -2.26 -15.67
N MET A 38 0.09 -3.34 -15.59
CA MET A 38 0.26 -4.52 -16.46
C MET A 38 0.13 -4.13 -17.94
N LEU A 39 -0.91 -3.37 -18.29
CA LEU A 39 -1.12 -2.91 -19.66
C LEU A 39 0.00 -1.96 -20.13
N GLY A 40 0.41 -1.02 -19.29
CA GLY A 40 1.52 -0.10 -19.60
C GLY A 40 2.84 -0.82 -19.82
N PHE A 41 3.13 -1.87 -19.03
CA PHE A 41 4.32 -2.69 -19.22
C PHE A 41 4.31 -3.43 -20.56
N PHE A 42 3.21 -4.08 -20.91
CA PHE A 42 3.10 -4.75 -22.23
C PHE A 42 3.16 -3.76 -23.39
N ALA A 43 2.56 -2.58 -23.25
CA ALA A 43 2.62 -1.52 -24.25
C ALA A 43 4.06 -1.04 -24.47
N LEU A 44 4.86 -0.91 -23.39
CA LEU A 44 6.28 -0.57 -23.49
C LEU A 44 7.09 -1.62 -24.26
N LEU A 45 6.87 -2.92 -23.99
CA LEU A 45 7.54 -3.99 -24.72
C LEU A 45 7.18 -3.98 -26.21
N ALA A 46 5.89 -3.77 -26.53
CA ALA A 46 5.45 -3.67 -27.92
C ALA A 46 6.07 -2.47 -28.64
N ALA A 47 6.13 -1.32 -27.96
CA ALA A 47 6.79 -0.12 -28.49
C ALA A 47 8.29 -0.37 -28.71
N GLU A 48 9.00 -0.95 -27.75
CA GLU A 48 10.43 -1.27 -27.86
C GLU A 48 10.71 -2.21 -29.04
N HIS A 49 9.84 -3.22 -29.24
CA HIS A 49 9.94 -4.11 -30.38
C HIS A 49 9.79 -3.39 -31.72
N TRP A 50 8.86 -2.43 -31.82
CA TRP A 50 8.66 -1.64 -33.04
C TRP A 50 9.78 -0.62 -33.30
N LEU A 51 10.34 -0.03 -32.25
CA LEU A 51 11.43 0.96 -32.36
C LEU A 51 12.79 0.30 -32.62
N GLY A 52 12.98 -0.97 -32.23
CA GLY A 52 14.22 -1.72 -32.47
C GLY A 52 15.39 -1.28 -31.58
N HIS A 53 15.15 -0.45 -30.57
CA HIS A 53 16.13 -0.02 -29.58
C HIS A 53 15.42 0.25 -28.24
N GLY A 54 16.16 0.12 -27.14
CA GLY A 54 15.59 0.25 -25.80
C GLY A 54 15.12 1.67 -25.47
N LEU A 55 13.87 1.79 -25.01
CA LEU A 55 13.22 3.07 -24.67
C LEU A 55 13.72 3.70 -23.37
N LEU A 56 14.13 2.87 -22.40
CA LEU A 56 14.68 3.32 -21.11
C LEU A 56 16.19 3.05 -21.01
N VAL A 57 16.92 3.25 -22.11
CA VAL A 57 18.38 3.21 -22.08
C VAL A 57 18.89 4.51 -21.48
N TRP A 58 19.46 4.42 -20.29
CA TRP A 58 20.23 5.50 -19.68
C TRP A 58 21.64 5.51 -20.30
N PRO A 59 22.17 6.68 -20.74
CA PRO A 59 23.50 6.77 -21.33
C PRO A 59 24.64 6.54 -20.33
#